data_AF-A0A0C4DQD7-F1
#
_entry.id   AF-A0A0C4DQD7-F1
#
_cell.length_a   1.000
_cell.length_b   1.000
_cell.length_c   1.000
_cell.angle_alpha   90.00
_cell.angle_beta   90.00
_cell.angle_gamma   90.00
#
_symmetry.space_group_name_H-M   'P 1'
#
loop_
_entity.id
_entity.type
_entity.pdbx_description
1 polymer ?
#
loop_
_entity_poly.entity_id
_entity_poly.type
_entity_poly.pdbx_seq_one_letter_code
_entity_poly.pdbx_strand_id
1 'polypeptide(L)'
;MSLSDIPTILTCAAEGLAYVLDLCRKYASAVEDQMRFEHCIQNFSRTLKYARIMRIKVEREPTTTPVHLQRVQDAEVQLYFAAAAADKLARKLLRGYGAAPRLMWAIRIKGRADGVVALLQEATKNFEEGFKAEFEELQNTSAAEWAQFDKLGYLMEMSLVVTDEDEGAQEVVEAPLEAEDSGEEEGHEDLYND
;
A
#
# COMPACT_ATOMS: atom_id res chain seq x y z
N MET A 1 -48.75 -36.14 9.86
CA MET A 1 -47.36 -36.28 10.34
C MET A 1 -47.29 -37.55 11.16
N SER A 2 -46.44 -38.50 10.76
CA SER A 2 -46.27 -39.75 11.50
C SER A 2 -45.35 -39.50 12.70
N LEU A 3 -45.54 -40.22 13.81
CA LEU A 3 -44.68 -40.13 15.00
C LEU A 3 -43.19 -40.43 14.69
N SER A 4 -42.90 -41.12 13.58
CA SER A 4 -41.55 -41.39 13.08
C SER A 4 -40.86 -40.21 12.39
N ASP A 5 -41.57 -39.13 12.05
CA ASP A 5 -40.97 -37.94 11.41
C ASP A 5 -40.37 -36.97 12.45
N ILE A 6 -40.83 -37.04 13.70
CA ILE A 6 -40.43 -36.13 14.79
C ILE A 6 -38.94 -36.27 15.17
N PRO A 7 -38.36 -37.49 15.31
CA PRO A 7 -36.93 -37.65 15.57
C PRO A 7 -36.05 -37.11 14.43
N THR A 8 -36.50 -37.27 13.19
CA THR A 8 -35.78 -36.80 12.00
C THR A 8 -35.78 -35.28 11.89
N ILE A 9 -36.92 -34.63 12.18
CA ILE A 9 -37.03 -33.17 12.23
C ILE A 9 -36.15 -32.60 13.37
N LEU A 10 -36.17 -33.23 14.55
CA LEU A 10 -35.33 -32.80 15.68
C LEU A 10 -33.84 -32.96 15.39
N THR A 11 -33.45 -34.03 14.69
CA THR A 11 -32.04 -34.25 14.29
C THR A 11 -31.60 -33.21 13.27
N CYS A 12 -32.40 -32.95 12.23
CA CYS A 12 -32.12 -31.88 11.26
C CYS A 12 -32.03 -30.50 11.93
N ALA A 13 -32.91 -30.21 12.90
CA ALA A 13 -32.88 -28.96 13.65
C ALA A 13 -31.61 -28.84 14.53
N ALA A 14 -31.17 -29.94 15.15
CA ALA A 14 -29.94 -29.97 15.94
C ALA A 14 -28.69 -29.78 15.07
N GLU A 15 -28.62 -30.41 13.90
CA GLU A 15 -27.54 -30.22 12.93
C GLU A 15 -27.51 -28.78 12.39
N GLY A 16 -28.68 -28.22 12.07
CA GLY A 16 -28.83 -26.82 11.66
C GLY A 16 -28.36 -25.85 12.74
N LEU A 17 -28.73 -26.08 14.01
CA LEU A 17 -28.29 -25.27 15.13
C LEU A 17 -26.77 -25.38 15.35
N ALA A 18 -26.21 -26.59 15.29
CA ALA A 18 -24.77 -26.83 15.41
C ALA A 18 -23.98 -26.11 14.31
N TYR A 19 -24.49 -26.14 13.08
CA TYR A 19 -23.91 -25.41 11.96
C TYR A 19 -23.95 -23.89 12.17
N VAL A 20 -25.08 -23.34 12.62
CA VAL A 20 -25.19 -21.90 12.95
C VAL A 20 -24.24 -21.51 14.07
N LEU A 21 -24.12 -22.32 15.12
CA LEU A 21 -23.18 -22.07 16.23
C LEU A 21 -21.72 -22.08 15.76
N ASP A 22 -21.34 -23.00 14.86
CA ASP A 22 -20.01 -23.03 14.25
C ASP A 22 -19.73 -21.79 13.40
N LEU A 23 -20.71 -21.34 12.59
CA LEU A 23 -20.61 -20.10 11.84
C LEU A 23 -20.47 -18.87 12.75
N CYS A 24 -21.22 -18.81 13.84
CA CYS A 24 -21.10 -17.73 14.84
C CYS A 24 -19.70 -17.72 15.47
N ARG A 25 -19.12 -18.88 15.81
CA ARG A 25 -17.75 -18.98 16.33
C ARG A 25 -16.70 -18.53 15.31
N LYS A 26 -16.80 -19.00 14.06
CA LYS A 26 -15.91 -18.58 12.96
C LYS A 26 -16.01 -17.09 12.70
N TYR A 27 -17.22 -16.52 12.77
CA TYR A 27 -17.44 -15.09 12.64
C TYR A 27 -16.79 -14.30 13.77
N ALA A 28 -16.96 -14.71 15.03
CA ALA A 28 -16.32 -14.06 16.18
C ALA A 28 -14.79 -14.09 16.07
N SER A 29 -14.20 -15.25 15.75
CA SER A 29 -12.75 -15.37 15.51
C SER A 29 -12.28 -14.47 14.38
N ALA A 30 -13.05 -14.34 13.30
CA ALA A 30 -12.66 -13.49 12.18
C ALA A 30 -12.65 -12.01 12.53
N VAL A 31 -13.52 -11.56 13.43
CA VAL A 31 -13.50 -10.17 13.93
C VAL A 31 -12.22 -9.91 14.71
N GLU A 32 -11.83 -10.83 15.61
CA GLU A 32 -10.57 -10.73 16.35
C GLU A 32 -9.35 -10.76 15.41
N ASP A 33 -9.33 -11.66 14.43
CA ASP A 33 -8.25 -11.77 13.46
C ASP A 33 -8.14 -10.52 12.58
N GLN A 34 -9.26 -9.92 12.17
CA GLN A 34 -9.27 -8.65 11.44
C GLN A 34 -8.72 -7.50 12.28
N MET A 35 -9.12 -7.39 13.54
CA MET A 35 -8.57 -6.36 14.44
C MET A 35 -7.05 -6.52 14.63
N ARG A 36 -6.57 -7.76 14.76
CA ARG A 36 -5.12 -8.04 14.83
C ARG A 36 -4.40 -7.64 13.53
N PHE A 37 -4.99 -7.96 12.39
CA PHE A 37 -4.47 -7.60 11.08
C PHE A 37 -4.39 -6.08 10.88
N GLU A 38 -5.47 -5.36 11.22
CA GLU A 38 -5.51 -3.90 11.17
C GLU A 38 -4.46 -3.27 12.09
N HIS A 39 -4.32 -3.75 13.32
CA HIS A 39 -3.29 -3.29 14.25
C HIS A 39 -1.88 -3.56 13.71
N CYS A 40 -1.65 -4.74 13.13
CA CYS A 40 -0.38 -5.07 12.48
C CYS A 40 -0.03 -4.08 11.36
N ILE A 41 -0.98 -3.76 10.48
CA ILE A 41 -0.78 -2.78 9.41
C ILE A 41 -0.50 -1.39 10.00
N GLN A 42 -1.26 -0.95 11.01
CA GLN A 42 -1.05 0.35 11.64
C GLN A 42 0.35 0.47 12.26
N ASN A 43 0.82 -0.56 12.95
CA ASN A 43 2.16 -0.57 13.54
C ASN A 43 3.23 -0.53 12.45
N PHE A 44 3.10 -1.36 11.42
CA PHE A 44 4.03 -1.36 10.30
C PHE A 44 4.08 -0.01 9.57
N SER A 45 2.94 0.62 9.30
CA SER A 45 2.88 1.96 8.70
C SER A 45 3.55 3.03 9.57
N ARG A 46 3.43 2.92 10.90
CA ARG A 46 4.17 3.79 11.83
C ARG A 46 5.68 3.55 11.74
N THR A 47 6.12 2.29 11.68
CA THR A 47 7.53 1.95 11.53
C THR A 47 8.11 2.49 10.22
N LEU A 48 7.39 2.36 9.10
CA LEU A 48 7.79 2.94 7.81
C LEU A 48 7.94 4.46 7.89
N LYS A 49 6.94 5.15 8.46
CA LYS A 49 7.00 6.60 8.67
C LYS A 49 8.21 7.00 9.52
N TYR A 50 8.45 6.24 10.58
CA TYR A 50 9.58 6.44 11.47
C TYR A 50 10.92 6.24 10.74
N ALA A 51 11.08 5.17 9.97
CA ALA A 51 12.29 4.89 9.18
C ALA A 51 12.62 6.04 8.22
N ARG A 52 11.59 6.59 7.57
CA ARG A 52 11.74 7.75 6.68
C ARG A 52 12.21 9.00 7.43
N ILE A 53 11.59 9.29 8.57
CA ILE A 53 11.95 10.46 9.39
C ILE A 53 13.38 10.32 9.89
N MET A 54 13.80 9.12 10.28
CA MET A 54 15.19 8.85 10.62
C MET A 54 16.12 9.11 9.45
N ARG A 55 15.81 8.63 8.24
CA ARG A 55 16.61 8.92 7.04
C ARG A 55 16.78 10.43 6.86
N ILE A 56 15.69 11.19 6.94
CA ILE A 56 15.71 12.66 6.80
C ILE A 56 16.58 13.32 7.87
N LYS A 57 16.45 12.89 9.12
CA LYS A 57 17.26 13.43 10.23
C LYS A 57 18.75 13.17 9.97
N VAL A 58 19.07 11.94 9.60
CA VAL A 58 20.44 11.46 9.33
C VAL A 58 21.05 12.17 8.12
N GLU A 59 20.31 12.39 7.03
CA GLU A 59 20.74 13.15 5.85
C GLU A 59 21.05 14.63 6.15
N ARG A 60 20.35 15.21 7.12
CA ARG A 60 20.49 16.63 7.49
C ARG A 60 21.53 16.88 8.56
N GLU A 61 21.93 15.84 9.28
CA GLU A 61 22.88 15.97 10.37
C GLU A 61 24.31 15.99 9.81
N PRO A 62 25.06 17.09 9.98
CA PRO A 62 26.35 17.30 9.32
C PRO A 62 27.46 16.38 9.84
N THR A 63 27.23 15.71 10.97
CA THR A 63 28.16 14.80 11.64
C THR A 63 27.90 13.32 11.29
N THR A 64 26.86 13.04 10.50
CA THR A 64 26.51 11.69 10.09
C THR A 64 27.59 11.04 9.24
N THR A 65 27.95 9.80 9.58
CA THR A 65 28.82 8.99 8.72
C THR A 65 28.04 8.39 7.53
N PRO A 66 28.63 8.33 6.33
CA PRO A 66 27.98 7.69 5.16
C PRO A 66 27.52 6.25 5.42
N VAL A 67 28.25 5.52 6.27
CA VAL A 67 27.92 4.15 6.68
C VAL A 67 26.60 4.11 7.47
N HIS A 68 26.36 5.08 8.34
CA HIS A 68 25.12 5.15 9.12
C HIS A 68 23.92 5.48 8.21
N LEU A 69 24.08 6.44 7.28
CA LEU A 69 23.04 6.75 6.30
C LEU A 69 22.67 5.55 5.43
N GLN A 70 23.66 4.83 4.90
CA GLN A 70 23.41 3.63 4.11
C GLN A 70 22.66 2.56 4.90
N ARG A 71 23.02 2.35 6.17
CA ARG A 71 22.34 1.38 7.04
C ARG A 71 20.86 1.72 7.25
N VAL A 72 20.52 3.00 7.41
CA VAL A 72 19.12 3.45 7.53
C VAL A 72 18.36 3.24 6.22
N GLN A 73 18.98 3.57 5.08
CA GLN A 73 18.39 3.37 3.75
C GLN A 73 18.14 1.87 3.47
N ASP A 74 19.11 1.00 3.76
CA ASP A 74 18.97 -0.44 3.57
C ASP A 74 17.82 -1.01 4.40
N ALA A 75 17.67 -0.55 5.64
CA ALA A 75 16.59 -0.96 6.53
C ALA A 75 15.21 -0.45 6.06
N GLU A 76 15.13 0.79 5.56
CA GLU A 76 13.92 1.33 4.95
C GLU A 76 13.51 0.52 3.70
N VAL A 77 14.47 0.17 2.85
CA VAL A 77 14.26 -0.67 1.66
C VAL A 77 13.74 -2.06 2.05
N GLN A 78 14.28 -2.68 3.11
CA GLN A 78 13.77 -3.95 3.61
C GLN A 78 12.31 -3.87 4.08
N LEU A 79 11.91 -2.77 4.73
CA LEU A 79 10.51 -2.53 5.07
C LEU A 79 9.65 -2.44 3.79
N TYR A 80 10.05 -1.70 2.77
CA TYR A 80 9.28 -1.65 1.51
C TYR A 80 9.19 -3.02 0.82
N PHE A 81 10.24 -3.84 0.85
CA PHE A 81 10.16 -5.21 0.34
C PHE A 81 9.16 -6.08 1.11
N ALA A 82 9.13 -5.95 2.45
CA ALA A 82 8.12 -6.62 3.27
C ALA A 82 6.70 -6.13 2.93
N ALA A 83 6.52 -4.82 2.71
CA ALA A 83 5.25 -4.24 2.26
C ALA A 83 4.81 -4.80 0.91
N ALA A 84 5.72 -4.89 -0.07
CA ALA A 84 5.42 -5.44 -1.40
C ALA A 84 5.09 -6.94 -1.35
N ALA A 85 5.80 -7.71 -0.53
CA ALA A 85 5.50 -9.13 -0.29
C ALA A 85 4.14 -9.32 0.39
N ALA A 86 3.84 -8.49 1.40
CA ALA A 86 2.56 -8.43 2.07
C ALA A 86 1.43 -8.06 1.10
N ASP A 87 1.62 -7.06 0.23
CA ASP A 87 0.64 -6.64 -0.76
C ASP A 87 0.37 -7.73 -1.81
N LYS A 88 1.40 -8.44 -2.28
CA LYS A 88 1.24 -9.59 -3.18
C LYS A 88 0.37 -10.70 -2.57
N LEU A 89 0.48 -10.90 -1.25
CA LEU A 89 -0.39 -11.80 -0.51
C LEU A 89 -1.78 -11.18 -0.32
N ALA A 90 -1.86 -9.89 0.01
CA ALA A 90 -3.05 -9.13 0.38
C ALA A 90 -3.98 -8.74 -0.78
N ARG A 91 -3.51 -8.61 -2.02
CA ARG A 91 -4.39 -8.41 -3.21
C ARG A 91 -5.42 -9.52 -3.38
N LYS A 92 -5.24 -10.67 -2.73
CA LYS A 92 -6.22 -11.79 -2.68
C LYS A 92 -7.15 -11.76 -1.45
N LEU A 93 -6.96 -10.81 -0.52
CA LEU A 93 -7.50 -10.84 0.86
C LEU A 93 -8.77 -10.00 1.10
N LEU A 94 -9.31 -9.22 0.14
CA LEU A 94 -10.70 -8.68 0.03
C LEU A 94 -10.80 -7.16 -0.23
N ARG A 95 -11.83 -6.77 -0.99
CA ARG A 95 -12.52 -5.46 -0.93
C ARG A 95 -13.88 -5.69 -0.25
N GLY A 96 -14.16 -5.06 0.90
CA GLY A 96 -15.51 -4.96 1.46
C GLY A 96 -15.64 -5.20 2.98
N TYR A 97 -16.52 -4.43 3.62
CA TYR A 97 -16.89 -4.55 5.04
C TYR A 97 -18.31 -5.14 5.15
N GLY A 98 -18.46 -6.28 5.82
CA GLY A 98 -19.77 -6.93 6.02
C GLY A 98 -19.68 -8.38 6.52
N ALA A 99 -20.84 -8.98 6.84
CA ALA A 99 -20.91 -10.34 7.39
C ALA A 99 -20.37 -11.42 6.43
N ALA A 100 -20.72 -11.34 5.15
CA ALA A 100 -20.25 -12.27 4.13
C ALA A 100 -18.73 -12.15 3.85
N PRO A 101 -18.14 -10.95 3.67
CA PRO A 101 -16.68 -10.78 3.64
C PRO A 101 -15.95 -11.30 4.88
N ARG A 102 -16.52 -11.15 6.08
CA ARG A 102 -15.94 -11.67 7.35
C ARG A 102 -15.97 -13.19 7.44
N LEU A 103 -17.05 -13.82 6.99
CA LEU A 103 -17.12 -15.27 6.87
C LEU A 103 -16.14 -15.81 5.82
N MET A 104 -15.97 -15.08 4.70
CA MET A 104 -14.94 -15.39 3.70
C MET A 104 -13.52 -15.23 4.27
N TRP A 105 -13.29 -14.21 5.11
CA TRP A 105 -12.06 -14.03 5.88
C TRP A 105 -11.73 -15.28 6.72
N ALA A 106 -12.71 -15.69 7.55
CA ALA A 106 -12.59 -16.84 8.46
C ALA A 106 -12.27 -18.16 7.74
N ILE A 107 -12.93 -18.40 6.60
CA ILE A 107 -12.92 -19.72 5.96
C ILE A 107 -11.79 -19.87 4.94
N ARG A 108 -11.44 -18.81 4.19
CA ARG A 108 -10.58 -18.94 3.00
C ARG A 108 -9.28 -18.14 3.04
N ILE A 109 -9.18 -17.22 3.98
CA ILE A 109 -8.27 -16.08 3.85
C ILE A 109 -7.35 -15.97 5.07
N LYS A 110 -7.80 -16.41 6.26
CA LYS A 110 -7.03 -16.41 7.52
C LYS A 110 -5.58 -16.89 7.36
N GLY A 111 -5.35 -18.07 6.78
CA GLY A 111 -3.99 -18.59 6.62
C GLY A 111 -3.06 -17.73 5.75
N ARG A 112 -3.61 -16.94 4.81
CA ARG A 112 -2.82 -15.96 4.05
C ARG A 112 -2.62 -14.66 4.83
N ALA A 113 -3.62 -14.24 5.61
CA ALA A 113 -3.51 -13.10 6.52
C ALA A 113 -2.42 -13.34 7.57
N ASP A 114 -2.35 -14.53 8.15
CA ASP A 114 -1.34 -14.90 9.14
C ASP A 114 0.08 -14.78 8.55
N GLY A 115 0.27 -15.19 7.29
CA GLY A 115 1.54 -15.02 6.57
C GLY A 115 1.90 -13.55 6.33
N VAL A 116 0.92 -12.69 6.03
CA VAL A 116 1.12 -11.24 5.93
C VAL A 116 1.50 -10.64 7.28
N VAL A 117 0.76 -10.99 8.34
CA VAL A 117 1.01 -10.51 9.70
C VAL A 117 2.42 -10.90 10.14
N ALA A 118 2.82 -12.15 9.93
CA ALA A 118 4.15 -12.63 10.28
C ALA A 118 5.25 -11.82 9.57
N LEU A 119 5.13 -11.62 8.25
CA LEU A 119 6.11 -10.83 7.47
C LEU A 119 6.21 -9.38 7.95
N LEU A 120 5.08 -8.71 8.17
CA LEU A 120 5.07 -7.32 8.62
C LEU A 120 5.58 -7.17 10.05
N GLN A 121 5.19 -8.07 10.96
CA GLN A 121 5.68 -8.06 12.34
C GLN A 121 7.17 -8.34 12.43
N GLU A 122 7.69 -9.29 11.65
CA GLU A 122 9.11 -9.57 11.59
C GLU A 122 9.90 -8.37 11.05
N ALA A 123 9.42 -7.75 9.97
CA ALA A 123 10.06 -6.55 9.41
C ALA A 123 10.05 -5.37 10.40
N THR A 124 8.91 -5.12 11.07
CA THR A 124 8.81 -4.11 12.13
C THR A 124 9.79 -4.40 13.27
N LYS A 125 9.81 -5.64 13.76
CA LYS A 125 10.68 -6.04 14.88
C LYS A 125 12.16 -5.89 14.52
N ASN A 126 12.57 -6.37 13.36
CA ASN A 126 13.97 -6.28 12.90
C ASN A 126 14.43 -4.83 12.79
N PHE A 127 13.54 -3.95 12.32
CA PHE A 127 13.83 -2.52 12.26
C PHE A 127 13.92 -1.90 13.66
N GLU A 128 12.94 -2.14 14.54
CA GLU A 128 12.92 -1.60 15.91
C GLU A 128 14.11 -2.07 16.76
N GLU A 129 14.48 -3.35 16.66
CA GLU A 129 15.65 -3.90 17.36
C GLU A 129 16.96 -3.34 16.77
N GLY A 130 17.00 -3.13 15.46
CA GLY A 130 18.14 -2.55 14.76
C GLY A 130 18.41 -1.10 15.12
N PHE A 131 17.38 -0.31 15.46
CA PHE A 131 17.51 1.13 15.69
C PHE A 131 16.86 1.58 17.01
N LYS A 132 16.94 0.75 18.05
CA LYS A 132 16.23 0.97 19.31
C LYS A 132 16.57 2.31 19.97
N ALA A 133 17.85 2.69 20.00
CA ALA A 133 18.31 3.91 20.64
C ALA A 133 17.81 5.15 19.89
N GLU A 134 17.88 5.11 18.56
CA GLU A 134 17.35 6.13 17.68
C GLU A 134 15.81 6.20 17.81
N PHE A 135 15.13 5.08 18.10
CA PHE A 135 13.69 5.00 18.33
C PHE A 135 13.27 5.74 19.59
N GLU A 136 13.99 5.51 20.69
CA GLU A 136 13.80 6.22 21.94
C GLU A 136 14.08 7.72 21.77
N GLU A 137 15.11 8.10 21.01
CA GLU A 137 15.42 9.51 20.74
C GLU A 137 14.30 10.20 19.95
N LEU A 138 13.81 9.55 18.89
CA LEU A 138 12.73 10.09 18.06
C LEU A 138 11.39 10.19 18.80
N GLN A 139 11.12 9.28 19.75
CA GLN A 139 9.95 9.42 20.64
C GLN A 139 10.02 10.67 21.53
N ASN A 140 11.22 11.17 21.81
CA ASN A 140 11.43 12.38 22.61
C ASN A 140 11.48 13.67 21.77
N THR A 141 11.41 13.57 20.45
CA THR A 141 11.34 14.73 19.53
C THR A 141 10.03 15.51 19.75
N SER A 142 10.08 16.84 19.63
CA SER A 142 8.89 17.67 19.83
C SER A 142 7.83 17.43 18.75
N ALA A 143 6.55 17.65 19.08
CA ALA A 143 5.45 17.51 18.10
C ALA A 143 5.63 18.42 16.87
N ALA A 144 6.25 19.60 17.05
CA ALA A 144 6.52 20.54 15.98
C ALA A 144 7.59 20.02 15.00
N GLU A 145 8.69 19.47 15.52
CA GLU A 145 9.73 18.83 14.70
C GLU A 145 9.20 17.59 14.00
N TRP A 146 8.39 16.78 14.67
CA TRP A 146 7.68 15.65 14.07
C TRP A 146 6.82 16.06 12.88
N ALA A 147 6.03 17.14 13.01
CA ALA A 147 5.20 17.64 11.92
C ALA A 147 6.04 18.17 10.73
N GLN A 148 7.19 18.79 11.02
CA GLN A 148 8.12 19.23 9.97
C GLN A 148 8.74 18.06 9.21
N PHE A 149 9.21 17.03 9.92
CA PHE A 149 9.77 15.83 9.28
C PHE A 149 8.72 15.06 8.49
N ASP A 150 7.50 14.96 9.00
CA ASP A 150 6.38 14.31 8.31
C ASP A 150 6.04 15.02 7.00
N LYS A 151 5.93 16.35 7.03
CA LYS A 151 5.71 17.17 5.83
C LYS A 151 6.84 16.99 4.81
N LEU A 152 8.09 16.93 5.26
CA LEU A 152 9.23 16.72 4.38
C LEU A 152 9.22 15.31 3.78
N GLY A 153 8.90 14.30 4.58
CA GLY A 153 8.79 12.91 4.12
C GLY A 153 7.71 12.73 3.05
N TYR A 154 6.56 13.40 3.22
CA TYR A 154 5.51 13.42 2.20
C TYR A 154 5.98 14.08 0.89
N LEU A 155 6.72 15.19 0.96
CA LEU A 155 7.27 15.85 -0.23
C LEU A 155 8.29 14.97 -0.96
N MET A 156 9.13 14.22 -0.23
CA MET A 156 10.08 13.28 -0.82
C MET A 156 9.36 12.12 -1.53
N GLU A 157 8.28 11.58 -0.96
CA GLU A 157 7.45 10.57 -1.65
C GLU A 157 6.83 11.12 -2.92
N MET A 158 6.22 12.30 -2.87
CA MET A 158 5.60 12.89 -4.06
C MET A 158 6.63 13.13 -5.16
N SER A 159 7.86 13.51 -4.82
CA SER A 159 8.93 13.69 -5.82
C SER A 159 9.40 12.38 -6.47
N LEU A 160 9.20 11.23 -5.82
CA LEU A 160 9.52 9.91 -6.39
C LEU A 160 8.42 9.39 -7.33
N VAL A 161 7.18 9.87 -7.18
CA VAL A 161 6.05 9.47 -8.07
C VAL A 161 6.10 10.19 -9.42
N VAL A 162 6.77 11.34 -9.51
CA VAL A 162 6.87 12.14 -10.75
C VAL A 162 7.88 11.55 -11.77
N THR A 163 8.67 10.53 -11.40
CA THR A 163 9.65 9.93 -12.32
C THR A 163 9.16 8.70 -13.09
N ASP A 164 7.99 8.13 -12.76
CA ASP A 164 7.47 6.92 -13.43
C ASP A 164 6.39 7.19 -14.48
N GLU A 165 5.93 8.44 -14.66
CA GLU A 165 4.89 8.79 -15.66
C GLU A 165 5.44 9.40 -16.96
N ASP A 166 6.75 9.61 -17.11
CA ASP A 166 7.33 10.34 -18.26
C ASP A 166 8.24 9.51 -19.19
N GLU A 167 8.22 8.16 -19.10
CA GLU A 167 8.86 7.28 -20.10
C GLU A 167 7.86 6.58 -21.04
N GLY A 168 6.59 7.00 -21.01
CA GLY A 168 5.48 6.31 -21.67
C GLY A 168 4.72 7.07 -22.77
N ALA A 169 5.22 8.21 -23.26
CA ALA A 169 4.55 8.94 -24.34
C ALA A 169 5.52 9.82 -25.17
N GLN A 170 6.49 9.20 -25.86
CA GLN A 170 6.91 9.75 -27.15
C GLN A 170 5.93 9.23 -28.22
N GLU A 171 4.71 9.74 -28.17
CA GLU A 171 3.90 9.79 -29.37
C GLU A 171 4.57 10.87 -30.24
N VAL A 172 5.27 10.43 -31.27
CA VAL A 172 5.81 11.30 -32.30
C VAL A 172 4.62 12.06 -32.86
N VAL A 173 4.48 13.33 -32.46
CA VAL A 173 3.62 14.27 -33.14
C VAL A 173 4.26 14.46 -34.52
N GLU A 174 3.87 13.62 -35.48
CA GLU A 174 4.03 13.94 -36.90
C GLU A 174 3.18 15.19 -37.14
N ALA A 175 3.84 16.35 -37.10
CA ALA A 175 3.27 17.57 -37.62
C ALA A 175 2.88 17.31 -39.09
N PRO A 176 1.66 17.69 -39.52
CA PRO A 176 1.35 17.70 -40.93
C PRO A 176 2.34 18.66 -41.59
N LEU A 177 3.17 18.12 -42.48
CA LEU A 177 3.97 18.90 -43.42
C LEU A 177 3.01 19.77 -44.23
N GLU A 178 2.88 21.04 -43.88
CA GLU A 178 2.38 22.04 -44.81
C GLU A 178 3.37 22.08 -45.97
N ALA A 179 2.88 21.67 -47.14
CA ALA A 179 3.61 21.76 -48.38
C ALA A 179 3.81 23.24 -48.71
N GLU A 180 5.02 23.75 -48.45
CA GLU A 180 5.55 24.87 -49.23
C GLU A 180 5.77 24.36 -50.65
N ASP A 181 4.83 24.65 -51.55
CA ASP A 181 5.11 24.64 -52.98
C ASP A 181 5.56 26.04 -53.40
N SER A 182 6.74 26.02 -53.99
CA SER A 182 7.65 27.11 -54.29
C SER A 182 7.53 27.55 -55.74
N GLY A 183 7.78 28.85 -55.99
CA GLY A 183 8.20 29.37 -57.30
C GLY A 183 7.06 30.05 -58.06
N GLU A 184 6.99 31.38 -58.11
CA GLU A 184 7.82 32.33 -58.88
C GLU A 184 7.52 32.37 -60.39
N GLU A 185 7.56 33.62 -60.89
CA GLU A 185 7.54 34.09 -62.29
C GLU A 185 6.17 34.18 -62.97
N GLU A 186 5.83 35.19 -63.77
CA GLU A 186 6.38 36.50 -64.17
C GLU A 186 5.30 37.13 -65.08
N GLY A 187 5.36 38.44 -65.31
CA GLY A 187 4.87 39.06 -66.55
C GLY A 187 3.41 39.51 -66.53
N HIS A 188 3.16 40.81 -66.41
CA HIS A 188 3.15 41.83 -67.48
C HIS A 188 1.76 42.05 -68.11
N GLU A 189 1.39 43.33 -68.09
CA GLU A 189 0.59 44.09 -69.07
C GLU A 189 -0.94 44.08 -68.99
N ASP A 190 -1.44 45.25 -68.56
CA ASP A 190 -2.33 46.16 -69.31
C ASP A 190 -3.28 45.54 -70.33
N LEU A 191 -4.58 45.86 -70.22
CA LEU A 191 -5.32 46.68 -71.20
C LEU A 191 -6.83 46.73 -70.89
N TYR A 192 -7.32 47.95 -70.78
CA TYR A 192 -8.59 48.54 -71.24
C TYR A 192 -9.72 47.70 -71.88
N ASN A 193 -10.95 48.23 -71.67
CA ASN A 193 -12.22 48.09 -72.44
C ASN A 193 -13.08 46.87 -72.08
N ASP A 194 -14.40 46.93 -71.90
CA ASP A 194 -15.46 47.93 -72.15
C ASP A 194 -16.55 47.80 -71.06
#